data_AF-A0A392PXV8-F1
#
_entry.id   AF-A0A392PXV8-F1
#
_cell.length_a   1.000
_cell.length_b   1.000
_cell.length_c   1.000
_cell.angle_alpha   90.00
_cell.angle_beta   90.00
_cell.angle_gamma   90.00
#
_symmetry.space_group_name_H-M   'P 1'
#
loop_
_entity.id
_entity.type
_entity.pdbx_description
1 polymer ?
#
loop_
_entity_poly.entity_id
_entity_poly.type
_entity_poly.pdbx_seq_one_letter_code
_entity_poly.pdbx_strand_id
1 'polypeptide(L)' 'IKEVKEKSLSANQERTEMEKKRLVWKVEGSSGNGGVSRGGPVDPKELTVELAPMEIRTFIIYFDHSSHLFDAL' A
#
# COMPACT_ATOMS: atom_id res chain seq x y z
N ILE A 1 -13.10 -2.15 -10.07
CA ILE A 1 -12.08 -2.78 -9.20
C ILE A 1 -12.84 -3.39 -8.04
N LYS A 2 -12.75 -4.69 -7.87
CA LYS A 2 -13.50 -5.44 -6.85
C LYS A 2 -12.85 -5.33 -5.48
N GLU A 3 -11.53 -5.41 -5.44
CA GLU A 3 -10.76 -5.42 -4.19
C GLU A 3 -9.33 -4.95 -4.44
N VAL A 4 -8.74 -4.27 -3.46
CA VAL A 4 -7.33 -3.87 -3.44
C VAL A 4 -6.71 -4.32 -2.13
N LYS A 5 -5.57 -5.03 -2.20
CA LYS A 5 -4.78 -5.45 -1.03
C LYS A 5 -3.39 -4.89 -1.10
N GLU A 6 -2.97 -4.21 -0.05
CA GLU A 6 -1.62 -3.66 0.05
C GLU A 6 -0.63 -4.65 0.67
N LYS A 7 0.50 -4.84 0.01
CA LYS A 7 1.49 -5.87 0.33
C LYS A 7 2.88 -5.31 0.61
N SER A 8 3.75 -6.19 1.09
CA SER A 8 5.21 -5.99 1.10
C SER A 8 5.76 -5.77 -0.31
N LEU A 9 7.01 -5.28 -0.40
CA LEU A 9 7.69 -5.05 -1.68
C LEU A 9 7.75 -6.29 -2.58
N SER A 10 7.88 -7.48 -1.97
CA SER A 10 7.89 -8.78 -2.66
C SER A 10 6.50 -9.40 -2.82
N ALA A 11 5.43 -8.65 -2.54
CA ALA A 11 4.03 -9.06 -2.62
C ALA A 11 3.65 -10.29 -1.76
N ASN A 12 4.45 -10.68 -0.78
CA ASN A 12 4.30 -11.94 -0.03
C ASN A 12 3.68 -11.80 1.37
N GLN A 13 3.52 -10.57 1.88
CA GLN A 13 3.00 -10.28 3.22
C GLN A 13 2.03 -9.12 3.17
N GLU A 14 1.01 -9.11 4.04
CA GLU A 14 0.10 -7.95 4.20
C GLU A 14 0.85 -6.78 4.84
N ARG A 15 0.76 -5.56 4.24
CA ARG A 15 1.47 -4.38 4.77
C ARG A 15 1.03 -4.06 6.20
N THR A 16 -0.26 -4.16 6.49
CA THR A 16 -0.82 -3.87 7.82
C THR A 16 -0.29 -4.78 8.91
N GLU A 17 -0.01 -6.06 8.60
CA GLU A 17 0.59 -6.99 9.55
C GLU A 17 2.05 -6.67 9.82
N MET A 18 2.80 -6.29 8.78
CA MET A 18 4.20 -5.90 8.92
C MET A 18 4.35 -4.63 9.77
N GLU A 19 3.53 -3.61 9.52
CA GLU A 19 3.57 -2.35 10.28
C GLU A 19 3.24 -2.56 11.76
N LYS A 20 2.30 -3.46 12.09
CA LYS A 20 2.01 -3.86 13.48
C LYS A 20 3.17 -4.57 14.17
N LYS A 21 3.98 -5.33 13.42
CA LYS A 21 5.11 -6.12 13.94
C LYS A 21 6.45 -5.38 13.87
N ARG A 22 6.47 -4.15 13.36
CA ARG A 22 7.70 -3.38 13.16
C ARG A 22 8.33 -3.02 14.50
N LEU A 23 9.60 -3.36 14.67
CA LEU A 23 10.35 -3.03 15.88
C LEU A 23 10.63 -1.53 15.96
N VAL A 24 10.45 -0.96 17.15
CA VAL A 24 10.76 0.44 17.45
C VAL A 24 12.10 0.51 18.16
N TRP A 25 13.11 1.02 17.48
CA TRP A 25 14.47 1.13 18.00
C TRP A 25 14.78 2.56 18.45
N LYS A 26 15.41 2.69 19.61
CA LYS A 26 16.03 3.96 20.02
C LYS A 26 17.42 4.03 19.40
N VAL A 27 17.55 4.79 18.32
CA VAL A 27 18.81 4.96 17.60
C VAL A 27 19.66 6.04 18.28
N GLU A 28 20.92 5.74 18.58
CA GLU A 28 21.88 6.72 19.12
C GLU A 28 22.17 7.82 18.10
N GLY A 29 22.28 9.08 18.55
CA GLY A 29 22.49 10.23 17.66
C GLY A 29 21.24 10.68 16.89
N SER A 30 20.07 10.07 17.14
CA SER A 30 18.79 10.53 16.60
C SER A 30 18.45 11.92 17.14
N SER A 31 18.64 12.95 16.31
CA SER A 31 17.99 14.25 16.52
C SER A 31 16.50 14.01 16.36
N GLY A 32 15.72 14.12 17.44
CA GLY A 32 14.33 13.67 17.53
C GLY A 32 13.31 14.34 16.60
N ASN A 33 13.75 15.07 15.56
CA ASN A 33 12.91 15.84 14.66
C ASN A 33 13.16 15.43 13.21
N GLY A 34 12.43 14.43 12.76
CA GLY A 34 12.39 14.00 11.37
C GLY A 34 11.45 12.81 11.25
N GLY A 35 10.18 13.00 11.61
CA GLY A 35 9.17 11.97 11.43
C GLY A 35 9.25 11.45 10.01
N VAL A 36 9.44 10.13 9.84
CA VAL A 36 9.53 9.52 8.52
C VAL A 36 8.24 9.83 7.78
N SER A 37 8.33 10.67 6.76
CA SER A 37 7.20 10.98 5.89
C SER A 37 6.82 9.69 5.17
N ARG A 38 5.58 9.25 5.33
CA ARG A 38 5.01 8.07 4.68
C ARG A 38 3.66 8.47 4.12
N GLY A 39 3.33 7.96 2.94
CA GLY A 39 1.98 8.10 2.40
C GLY A 39 0.93 7.52 3.34
N GLY A 40 -0.25 8.13 3.35
CA GLY A 40 -1.40 7.66 4.11
C GLY A 40 -1.95 6.30 3.65
N PRO A 41 -2.87 5.71 4.43
CA PRO A 41 -3.60 4.52 4.03
C PRO A 41 -4.41 4.78 2.75
N VAL A 42 -4.61 3.73 1.93
CA VAL A 42 -5.45 3.84 0.73
C VAL A 42 -6.93 3.88 1.13
N ASP A 43 -7.66 4.87 0.61
CA ASP A 43 -9.12 4.92 0.75
C ASP A 43 -9.76 3.85 -0.17
N PRO A 44 -10.64 2.97 0.35
CA PRO A 44 -11.22 1.87 -0.43
C PRO A 44 -12.29 2.30 -1.45
N LYS A 45 -12.79 3.54 -1.40
CA LYS A 45 -13.73 4.12 -2.36
C LYS A 45 -13.03 4.97 -3.40
N GLU A 46 -12.18 5.88 -2.96
CA GLU A 46 -11.46 6.82 -3.84
C GLU A 46 -10.23 6.15 -4.49
N LEU A 47 -9.74 5.05 -3.92
CA LEU A 47 -8.55 4.30 -4.39
C LEU A 47 -7.31 5.19 -4.60
N THR A 48 -7.20 6.26 -3.80
CA THR A 48 -6.11 7.22 -3.88
C THR A 48 -4.88 6.72 -3.12
N VAL A 49 -3.71 6.84 -3.74
CA VAL A 49 -2.42 6.43 -3.17
C VAL A 49 -1.53 7.64 -2.96
N GLU A 50 -1.22 7.93 -1.70
CA GLU A 50 -0.20 8.90 -1.33
C GLU A 50 1.18 8.23 -1.28
N LEU A 51 2.21 8.95 -1.75
CA LEU A 51 3.60 8.50 -1.76
C LEU A 51 4.51 9.59 -1.19
N ALA A 52 5.33 9.22 -0.21
CA ALA A 52 6.44 10.05 0.23
C ALA A 52 7.66 9.88 -0.71
N PRO A 53 8.65 10.79 -0.67
CA PRO A 53 9.88 10.64 -1.44
C PRO A 53 10.54 9.27 -1.20
N MET A 54 10.92 8.60 -2.28
CA MET A 54 11.52 7.26 -2.28
C MET A 54 10.64 6.14 -1.71
N GLU A 55 9.31 6.35 -1.61
CA GLU A 55 8.38 5.30 -1.21
C GLU A 55 7.99 4.41 -2.40
N ILE A 56 8.00 3.09 -2.18
CA ILE A 56 7.45 2.09 -3.11
C ILE A 56 6.31 1.37 -2.39
N ARG A 57 5.13 1.34 -3.01
CA ARG A 57 3.94 0.66 -2.50
C ARG A 57 3.52 -0.43 -3.48
N THR A 58 3.24 -1.62 -2.94
CA THR A 58 2.91 -2.80 -3.74
C THR A 58 1.48 -3.20 -3.45
N PHE A 59 0.69 -3.42 -4.51
CA PHE A 59 -0.73 -3.77 -4.40
C PHE A 59 -1.07 -4.99 -5.25
N ILE A 60 -1.96 -5.82 -4.74
CA ILE A 60 -2.68 -6.83 -5.52
C ILE A 60 -4.10 -6.29 -5.73
N ILE A 61 -4.48 -6.11 -7.00
CA ILE A 61 -5.78 -5.59 -7.41
C ILE A 61 -6.59 -6.72 -8.03
N TYR A 62 -7.80 -6.93 -7.53
CA TYR A 62 -8.77 -7.85 -8.09
C TYR A 62 -9.78 -7.05 -8.90
N PHE A 63 -9.91 -7.40 -10.18
CA PHE A 63 -10.89 -6.79 -11.07
C PHE A 63 -12.16 -7.66 -11.11
N ASP A 64 -13.32 -7.02 -11.30
CA ASP A 64 -14.50 -7.77 -11.70
C ASP A 64 -14.31 -8.23 -13.13
N HIS A 65 -14.61 -9.49 -13.39
CA HIS A 65 -14.58 -10.02 -14.75
C HIS A 65 -15.91 -9.65 -15.42
N SER A 66 -16.05 -8.40 -15.88
CA SER A 66 -17.06 -8.10 -16.89
C SER A 66 -16.52 -8.59 -18.22
N SER A 67 -16.86 -9.82 -18.59
CA SER A 67 -16.79 -10.22 -19.98
C SER A 67 -17.66 -9.23 -20.77
N HIS A 68 -17.03 -8.36 -21.55
CA HIS A 68 -17.68 -7.76 -22.71
C HIS A 68 -17.90 -8.90 -23.74
N LEU A 69 -18.80 -9.83 -23.40
CA LEU A 69 -19.57 -10.55 -24.39
C LEU A 69 -20.51 -9.49 -24.97
N PHE A 70 -20.53 -9.37 -26.30
CA PHE A 70 -21.28 -8.39 -27.10
C PHE A 70 -20.61 -7.03 -27.34
N ASP A 71 -19.55 -7.02 -28.17
CA ASP A 71 -19.21 -5.87 -29.04
C ASP A 71 -18.94 -6.33 -30.48
N ALA A 72 -19.64 -7.38 -30.92
CA ALA A 72 -19.64 -7.83 -32.32
C ALA A 72 -21.00 -8.46 -32.65
N LEU A 73 -22.01 -7.60 -32.82
CA LEU A 73 -23.25 -7.89 -33.52
C LEU A 73 -23.55 -6.72 -34.45
#